data_AF-X1EMB8-F1
#
_entry.id   AF-X1EMB8-F1
#
_cell.length_a   1.000
_cell.length_b   1.000
_cell.length_c   1.000
_cell.angle_alpha   90.00
_cell.angle_beta   90.00
_cell.angle_gamma   90.00
#
_symmetry.space_group_name_H-M   'P 1'
#
loop_
_entity.id
_entity.type
_entity.pdbx_description
1 polymer ?
#
loop_
_entity_poly.entity_id
_entity_poly.type
_entity_poly.pdbx_seq_one_letter_code
_entity_poly.pdbx_strand_id
1 'polypeptide(L)' 'GTPEREKFEEGFEAFKLGVMLQELRKEKGLTQEQLAKKCGTTKTYISRIENDASDIRLSTLMRIIREGFGGNLKLSVDI' A
#
# COMPACT_ATOMS: atom_id res chain seq x y z
N GLY A 1 13.54 11.82 -18.34
CA GLY A 1 14.82 11.74 -17.63
C GLY A 1 15.69 10.72 -18.34
N THR A 2 16.80 10.25 -17.76
CA THR A 2 17.37 8.97 -18.23
C THR A 2 16.45 7.82 -17.81
N PRO A 3 16.38 6.70 -18.55
CA PRO A 3 15.54 5.55 -18.18
C PRO A 3 15.84 4.99 -16.78
N GLU A 4 17.08 5.14 -16.32
CA GLU A 4 17.50 4.75 -14.96
C GLU A 4 16.88 5.65 -13.89
N ARG A 5 16.70 6.93 -14.18
CA ARG A 5 16.06 7.88 -13.26
C ARG A 5 14.56 7.63 -13.13
N GLU A 6 13.88 7.32 -14.23
CA GLU A 6 12.44 7.03 -14.23
C GLU A 6 12.13 5.74 -13.44
N LYS A 7 12.90 4.67 -13.64
CA LYS A 7 12.78 3.45 -12.82
C LYS A 7 13.06 3.68 -11.34
N PHE A 8 14.02 4.56 -11.03
CA PHE A 8 14.32 4.93 -9.65
C PHE A 8 13.17 5.73 -9.01
N GLU A 9 12.59 6.66 -9.76
CA GLU A 9 11.44 7.46 -9.33
C GLU A 9 10.19 6.57 -9.12
N GLU A 10 9.89 5.64 -10.02
CA GLU A 10 8.78 4.69 -9.88
C GLU A 10 8.95 3.77 -8.65
N GLY A 11 10.15 3.22 -8.45
CA GLY A 11 10.47 2.41 -7.27
C GLY A 11 10.36 3.19 -5.97
N PHE A 12 10.71 4.48 -5.99
CA PHE A 12 10.62 5.37 -4.84
C PHE A 12 9.16 5.66 -4.45
N GLU A 13 8.28 5.91 -5.42
CA GLU A 13 6.86 6.14 -5.15
C GLU A 13 6.16 4.87 -4.64
N ALA A 14 6.50 3.70 -5.19
CA ALA A 14 6.03 2.42 -4.66
C ALA A 14 6.50 2.17 -3.22
N PHE A 15 7.76 2.48 -2.92
CA PHE A 15 8.29 2.37 -1.57
C PHE A 15 7.54 3.26 -0.57
N LYS A 16 7.32 4.54 -0.92
CA LYS A 16 6.54 5.47 -0.09
C LYS A 16 5.14 4.95 0.20
N LEU A 17 4.47 4.37 -0.80
CA LEU A 17 3.14 3.80 -0.63
C LEU A 17 3.14 2.67 0.42
N GLY A 18 4.11 1.76 0.36
CA GLY A 18 4.25 0.66 1.33
C GLY A 18 4.45 1.18 2.76
N VAL A 19 5.35 2.17 2.92
CA VAL A 19 5.61 2.82 4.21
C VAL A 19 4.35 3.52 4.75
N MET A 20 3.65 4.29 3.91
CA MET A 20 2.42 4.99 4.29
C MET A 20 1.34 4.02 4.78
N LEU A 21 1.16 2.87 4.12
CA LEU A 21 0.21 1.84 4.56
C LEU A 21 0.62 1.23 5.90
N GLN A 22 1.92 1.03 6.12
CA GLN A 22 2.45 0.54 7.38
C GLN A 22 2.20 1.52 8.54
N GLU A 23 2.43 2.82 8.31
CA GLU A 23 2.19 3.87 9.30
C GLU A 23 0.72 3.94 9.67
N LEU A 24 -0.17 4.00 8.68
CA LEU A 24 -1.62 4.02 8.92
C LEU A 24 -2.10 2.79 9.70
N ARG A 25 -1.52 1.60 9.40
CA ARG A 25 -1.79 0.40 10.19
C ARG A 25 -1.37 0.55 11.66
N LYS A 26 -0.17 1.10 11.91
CA LYS A 26 0.34 1.34 13.26
C LYS A 26 -0.49 2.38 14.01
N GLU A 27 -0.90 3.46 13.36
CA GLU A 27 -1.79 4.48 13.93
C GLU A 27 -3.16 3.92 14.34
N LYS A 28 -3.67 2.94 13.59
CA LYS A 28 -4.90 2.20 13.95
C LYS A 28 -4.68 1.12 15.00
N GLY A 29 -3.45 0.95 15.51
CA GLY A 29 -3.10 -0.05 16.53
C GLY A 29 -3.21 -1.49 16.04
N LEU A 30 -3.12 -1.73 14.73
CA LEU A 30 -3.32 -3.06 14.13
C LEU A 30 -1.98 -3.78 13.92
N THR A 31 -1.96 -5.09 14.16
CA THR A 31 -0.92 -5.97 13.63
C THR A 31 -1.15 -6.26 12.15
N GLN A 32 -0.12 -6.70 11.43
CA GLN A 32 -0.26 -7.13 10.03
C GLN A 32 -1.28 -8.26 9.88
N GLU A 33 -1.33 -9.19 10.84
CA GLU A 33 -2.31 -10.29 10.87
C GLU A 33 -3.75 -9.77 11.02
N GLN A 34 -3.96 -8.80 11.90
CA GLN A 34 -5.28 -8.20 12.10
C GLN A 34 -5.74 -7.42 10.87
N LEU A 35 -4.84 -6.67 10.23
CA LEU A 35 -5.16 -6.00 8.97
C LEU A 35 -5.48 -7.01 7.87
N ALA A 36 -4.68 -8.08 7.75
CA ALA A 36 -4.92 -9.14 6.77
C ALA A 36 -6.29 -9.79 6.95
N LYS A 37 -6.68 -10.08 8.20
CA LYS A 37 -8.01 -10.63 8.53
C LYS A 37 -9.14 -9.68 8.13
N LYS A 38 -9.00 -8.37 8.39
CA LYS A 38 -9.97 -7.35 7.96
C LYS A 38 -10.11 -7.30 6.44
N CYS A 39 -9.00 -7.41 5.72
CA CYS A 39 -8.96 -7.30 4.27
C CYS A 39 -9.21 -8.63 3.52
N GLY A 40 -9.46 -9.73 4.23
CA GLY A 40 -9.63 -11.06 3.63
C GLY A 40 -8.40 -11.53 2.85
N THR A 41 -7.21 -11.36 3.42
CA THR A 41 -5.94 -11.78 2.82
C THR A 41 -4.98 -12.37 3.87
N THR A 42 -3.71 -12.59 3.52
CA THR A 42 -2.69 -13.17 4.40
C THR A 42 -1.78 -12.11 4.99
N LYS A 43 -1.25 -12.35 6.21
CA LYS A 43 -0.21 -11.52 6.81
C LYS A 43 1.01 -11.38 5.89
N THR A 44 1.42 -12.45 5.23
CA THR A 44 2.54 -12.42 4.27
C THR A 44 2.29 -11.44 3.14
N TYR A 45 1.06 -11.37 2.63
CA TYR A 45 0.71 -10.43 1.57
C TYR A 45 0.69 -8.97 2.06
N ILE A 46 0.14 -8.71 3.26
CA ILE A 46 0.23 -7.38 3.90
C ILE A 46 1.70 -6.99 4.14
N SER A 47 2.51 -7.90 4.68
CA SER A 47 3.94 -7.65 4.90
C SER A 47 4.66 -7.34 3.60
N ARG A 48 4.39 -8.09 2.52
CA ARG A 48 4.96 -7.80 1.20
C ARG A 48 4.61 -6.40 0.75
N ILE A 49 3.33 -6.02 0.81
CA ILE A 49 2.86 -4.68 0.42
C ILE A 49 3.54 -3.57 1.23
N GLU A 50 3.69 -3.75 2.55
CA GLU A 50 4.32 -2.75 3.42
C GLU A 50 5.83 -2.58 3.16
N ASN A 51 6.51 -3.60 2.62
CA ASN A 51 7.95 -3.56 2.35
C ASN A 51 8.27 -3.33 0.87
N ASP A 52 7.37 -3.70 -0.03
CA ASP A 52 7.51 -3.64 -1.49
C ASP A 52 6.13 -3.57 -2.16
N ALA A 53 5.66 -2.35 -2.42
CA ALA A 53 4.36 -2.10 -3.04
C ALA A 53 4.42 -1.98 -4.57
N SER A 54 5.56 -2.29 -5.22
CA SER A 54 5.76 -2.13 -6.66
C SER A 54 4.69 -2.83 -7.50
N ASP A 55 4.27 -4.03 -7.07
CA ASP A 55 3.27 -4.86 -7.75
C ASP A 55 1.87 -4.80 -7.11
N ILE A 56 1.54 -3.77 -6.34
CA ILE A 56 0.20 -3.69 -5.73
C ILE A 56 -0.86 -3.41 -6.79
N ARG A 57 -1.87 -4.29 -6.88
CA ARG A 57 -3.06 -4.02 -7.69
C ARG A 57 -3.89 -2.91 -7.06
N LEU A 58 -4.41 -1.98 -7.86
CA LEU A 58 -5.30 -0.92 -7.39
C LEU A 58 -6.49 -1.46 -6.58
N SER A 59 -7.09 -2.58 -7.02
CA SER A 59 -8.19 -3.24 -6.29
C SER A 59 -7.79 -3.70 -4.88
N THR A 60 -6.53 -4.11 -4.70
CA THR A 60 -5.98 -4.48 -3.39
C THR A 60 -5.82 -3.24 -2.52
N LEU A 61 -5.25 -2.17 -3.06
CA LEU A 61 -5.11 -0.90 -2.34
C LEU A 61 -6.48 -0.39 -1.88
N MET A 62 -7.47 -0.34 -2.77
CA MET A 62 -8.84 0.07 -2.45
C MET A 62 -9.45 -0.80 -1.34
N ARG A 63 -9.23 -2.11 -1.36
CA ARG A 63 -9.71 -3.02 -0.31
C ARG A 63 -9.03 -2.74 1.04
N ILE A 64 -7.73 -2.50 1.05
CA ILE A 64 -6.99 -2.15 2.27
C ILE A 64 -7.53 -0.84 2.86
N ILE A 65 -7.70 0.18 2.04
CA ILE A 65 -8.24 1.47 2.47
C ILE A 65 -9.66 1.31 3.02
N ARG A 66 -10.54 0.60 2.31
CA ARG A 66 -11.96 0.46 2.68
C ARG A 66 -12.17 -0.49 3.86
N GLU A 67 -11.73 -1.73 3.75
CA GLU A 67 -12.00 -2.79 4.74
C GLU A 67 -11.03 -2.74 5.91
N GLY A 68 -9.76 -2.37 5.64
CA GLY A 68 -8.72 -2.29 6.67
C GLY A 68 -8.83 -1.04 7.51
N PHE A 69 -9.00 0.11 6.86
CA PHE A 69 -8.92 1.42 7.52
C PHE A 69 -10.24 2.19 7.60
N GLY A 70 -11.30 1.73 6.93
CA GLY A 70 -12.61 2.40 6.90
C GLY A 70 -12.59 3.71 6.10
N GLY A 71 -11.62 3.89 5.20
CA GLY A 71 -11.42 5.10 4.42
C GLY A 71 -11.96 4.99 2.99
N ASN A 72 -11.76 6.06 2.22
CA ASN A 72 -12.05 6.12 0.80
C ASN A 72 -10.80 6.62 0.05
N LEU A 73 -10.41 5.91 -1.00
CA LEU A 73 -9.28 6.31 -1.86
C LEU A 73 -9.76 7.38 -2.85
N LYS A 74 -9.05 8.50 -2.95
CA LYS A 74 -9.21 9.49 -4.01
C LYS A 74 -7.94 9.51 -4.86
N LEU A 75 -8.10 9.50 -6.18
CA LEU A 75 -7.02 9.53 -7.15
C LEU A 75 -7.20 10.76 -8.05
N SER A 76 -6.12 11.48 -8.29
CA SER A 76 -6.02 12.53 -9.30
C SER A 76 -4.89 12.17 -10.25
N VAL A 77 -5.07 12.51 -11.52
CA VAL A 77 -4.06 12.33 -12.57
C VAL A 77 -3.83 13.70 -13.18
N ASP A 78 -2.59 14.16 -13.15
CA ASP A 78 -2.15 15.37 -13.84
C ASP A 78 -1.51 14.95 -15.17
N ILE A 79 -1.94 15.59 -16.27
CA ILE A 79 -1.48 15.33 -17.64
C ILE A 79 -0.72 16.55 -18.14
#